data_AF-A0A957ZWN4-F1
#
_entry.id   AF-A0A957ZWN4-F1
#
_cell.length_a   1.000
_cell.length_b   1.000
_cell.length_c   1.000
_cell.angle_alpha   90.00
_cell.angle_beta   90.00
_cell.angle_gamma   90.00
#
_symmetry.space_group_name_H-M   'P 1'
#
loop_
_entity.id
_entity.type
_entity.pdbx_description
1 polymer ?
#
loop_
_entity_poly.entity_id
_entity_poly.type
_entity_poly.pdbx_seq_one_letter_code
_entity_poly.pdbx_strand_id
1 'polypeptide(L)'
;IVEIRGFSCKRGQEYAAQEHVDPRRVVTTTVAVDGGTLARLPVRSAGTVPKALVRDACRALRAVHMHAPVRMGDVVLADILGTGVDIVATRDMAAAN
;
A
#
# COMPACT_ATOMS: atom_id res chain seq x y z
N ILE A 1 -9.94 -24.63 -10.84
CA ILE A 1 -10.99 -23.77 -11.42
C ILE A 1 -11.87 -24.64 -12.29
N VAL A 2 -13.17 -24.76 -11.98
CA VAL A 2 -14.08 -25.65 -12.75
C VAL A 2 -14.69 -24.90 -13.95
N GLU A 3 -14.98 -23.60 -13.84
CA GLU A 3 -15.30 -22.72 -14.99
C GLU A 3 -15.36 -21.25 -14.55
N ILE A 4 -14.99 -20.28 -15.42
CA ILE A 4 -15.21 -18.84 -15.19
C ILE A 4 -16.32 -18.39 -16.13
N ARG A 5 -17.51 -18.04 -15.61
CA ARG A 5 -18.67 -17.58 -16.39
C ARG A 5 -19.00 -16.12 -16.07
N GLY A 6 -19.55 -15.38 -17.04
CA GLY A 6 -20.10 -14.02 -16.81
C GLY A 6 -19.12 -12.85 -17.01
N PHE A 7 -17.99 -13.03 -17.69
CA PHE A 7 -17.11 -11.92 -18.05
C PHE A 7 -17.52 -11.33 -19.40
N SER A 8 -17.70 -10.01 -19.46
CA SER A 8 -17.99 -9.28 -20.70
C SER A 8 -16.72 -8.84 -21.46
N CYS A 9 -15.53 -9.06 -20.88
CA CYS A 9 -14.24 -8.75 -21.51
C CYS A 9 -13.12 -9.66 -20.98
N LYS A 10 -12.04 -9.83 -21.78
CA LYS A 10 -10.86 -10.66 -21.44
C LYS A 10 -10.22 -10.28 -20.10
N ARG A 11 -10.21 -8.98 -19.76
CA ARG A 11 -9.71 -8.47 -18.46
C ARG A 11 -10.47 -9.05 -17.26
N GLY A 12 -11.77 -9.32 -17.42
CA GLY A 12 -12.58 -9.93 -16.36
C GLY A 12 -12.23 -11.39 -16.10
N GLN A 13 -11.86 -12.15 -17.15
CA GLN A 13 -11.42 -13.53 -17.02
C GLN A 13 -10.04 -13.63 -16.37
N GLU A 14 -9.09 -12.78 -16.80
CA GLU A 14 -7.76 -12.68 -16.21
C GLU A 14 -7.83 -12.25 -14.73
N TYR A 15 -8.66 -11.25 -14.42
CA TYR A 15 -8.89 -10.82 -13.05
C TYR A 15 -9.50 -11.93 -12.19
N ALA A 16 -10.51 -12.66 -12.69
CA ALA A 16 -11.14 -13.76 -11.96
C ALA A 16 -10.16 -14.91 -11.69
N ALA A 17 -9.31 -15.24 -12.66
CA ALA A 17 -8.25 -16.23 -12.47
C ALA A 17 -7.20 -15.75 -11.46
N GLN A 18 -6.73 -14.51 -11.56
CA GLN A 18 -5.77 -13.93 -10.63
C GLN A 18 -6.35 -13.83 -9.21
N GLU A 19 -7.57 -13.34 -9.04
CA GLU A 19 -8.21 -13.21 -7.72
C GLU A 19 -8.39 -14.57 -7.04
N HIS A 20 -8.56 -15.64 -7.81
CA HIS A 20 -8.66 -17.00 -7.28
C HIS A 20 -7.30 -17.60 -6.88
N VAL A 21 -6.23 -17.27 -7.61
CA VAL A 21 -4.91 -17.89 -7.42
C VAL A 21 -3.99 -17.05 -6.53
N ASP A 22 -3.97 -15.73 -6.72
CA ASP A 22 -3.15 -14.76 -5.99
C ASP A 22 -3.91 -13.42 -5.90
N PRO A 23 -4.90 -13.30 -5.00
CA PRO A 23 -5.63 -12.06 -4.82
C PRO A 23 -4.68 -10.97 -4.34
N ARG A 24 -4.58 -9.87 -5.08
CA ARG A 24 -3.71 -8.73 -4.74
C ARG A 24 -4.50 -7.48 -4.40
N ARG A 25 -3.95 -6.63 -3.53
CA ARG A 25 -4.57 -5.37 -3.10
C ARG A 25 -3.55 -4.26 -2.99
N VAL A 26 -3.99 -3.01 -3.16
CA VAL A 26 -3.21 -1.84 -2.77
C VAL A 26 -3.39 -1.66 -1.27
N VAL A 27 -2.28 -1.59 -0.52
CA VAL A 27 -2.33 -1.29 0.92
C VAL A 27 -2.50 0.21 1.07
N THR A 28 -3.48 0.65 1.84
CA THR A 28 -3.64 2.05 2.23
C THR A 28 -3.75 2.11 3.76
N THR A 29 -2.95 2.97 4.38
CA THR A 29 -2.94 3.14 5.84
C THR A 29 -2.34 4.50 6.19
N THR A 30 -2.05 4.72 7.47
CA THR A 30 -1.28 5.87 7.94
C THR A 30 -0.03 5.41 8.68
N VAL A 31 1.00 6.26 8.69
CA VAL A 31 2.20 6.12 9.55
C VAL A 31 2.29 7.31 10.50
N ALA A 32 3.07 7.16 11.58
CA ALA A 32 3.31 8.26 12.51
C ALA A 32 4.24 9.28 11.85
N VAL A 33 4.01 10.57 12.12
CA VAL A 33 4.95 11.62 11.74
C VAL A 33 5.28 12.49 12.94
N ASP A 34 6.57 12.63 13.17
CA ASP A 34 7.14 13.49 14.20
C ASP A 34 7.48 14.86 13.59
N GLY A 35 7.16 15.92 14.33
CA GLY A 35 7.38 17.30 13.90
C GLY A 35 6.52 17.75 12.71
N GLY A 36 5.49 16.99 12.32
CA GLY A 36 4.58 17.37 11.24
C GLY A 36 3.39 18.21 11.72
N THR A 37 2.79 18.97 10.80
CA THR A 37 1.52 19.70 11.07
C THR A 37 0.37 18.77 11.50
N LEU A 38 0.46 17.48 11.16
CA LEU A 38 -0.43 16.42 11.62
C LEU A 38 0.40 15.23 12.12
N ALA A 39 -0.08 14.57 13.18
CA ALA A 39 0.61 13.43 13.79
C ALA A 39 0.61 12.15 12.91
N ARG A 40 -0.17 12.12 11.83
CA ARG A 40 -0.35 10.95 10.95
C ARG A 40 -0.27 11.35 9.47
N LEU A 41 0.52 10.59 8.71
CA LEU A 41 0.66 10.73 7.26
C LEU A 41 -0.03 9.57 6.54
N PRO A 42 -0.94 9.84 5.59
CA PRO A 42 -1.50 8.79 4.75
C PRO A 42 -0.45 8.25 3.77
N VAL A 43 -0.42 6.92 3.66
CA VAL A 43 0.51 6.19 2.80
C VAL A 43 -0.24 5.12 2.02
N ARG A 44 0.32 4.75 0.87
CA ARG A 44 -0.16 3.61 0.08
C ARG A 44 0.98 2.80 -0.48
N SER A 45 0.73 1.54 -0.83
CA SER A 45 1.68 0.79 -1.66
C SER A 45 1.72 1.37 -3.08
N ALA A 46 2.92 1.45 -3.65
CA ALA A 46 3.17 1.91 -5.01
C ALA A 46 2.55 0.95 -6.04
N GLY A 47 2.54 -0.35 -5.72
CA GLY A 47 1.93 -1.42 -6.49
C GLY A 47 0.96 -2.26 -5.66
N THR A 48 0.56 -3.42 -6.20
CA THR A 48 -0.33 -4.37 -5.51
C THR A 48 0.48 -5.43 -4.76
N VAL A 49 0.08 -5.73 -3.53
CA VAL A 49 0.69 -6.78 -2.72
C VAL A 49 -0.29 -7.95 -2.56
N PRO A 50 0.19 -9.19 -2.35
CA PRO A 50 -0.66 -10.32 -2.03
C PRO A 50 -1.56 -10.03 -0.82
N LYS A 51 -2.85 -10.35 -0.93
CA LYS A 51 -3.87 -10.08 0.11
C LYS A 51 -3.48 -10.70 1.46
N ALA A 52 -2.85 -11.86 1.44
CA ALA A 52 -2.35 -12.54 2.63
C ALA A 52 -1.36 -11.68 3.43
N LEU A 53 -0.57 -10.83 2.75
CA LEU A 53 0.45 -9.97 3.36
C LEU A 53 -0.09 -8.61 3.80
N VAL A 54 -1.32 -8.23 3.44
CA VAL A 54 -1.87 -6.90 3.75
C VAL A 54 -1.87 -6.61 5.26
N ARG A 55 -2.25 -7.60 6.08
CA ARG A 55 -2.27 -7.42 7.54
C ARG A 55 -0.87 -7.25 8.11
N ASP A 56 0.09 -8.00 7.60
CA ASP A 56 1.48 -7.93 8.07
C ASP A 56 2.17 -6.66 7.56
N ALA A 57 1.83 -6.17 6.37
CA ALA A 57 2.26 -4.87 5.87
C ALA A 57 1.76 -3.73 6.78
N CYS A 58 0.49 -3.78 7.21
CA CYS A 58 -0.05 -2.83 8.17
C CYS A 58 0.68 -2.88 9.53
N ARG A 59 1.07 -4.08 9.99
CA ARG A 59 1.85 -4.25 11.23
C ARG A 59 3.25 -3.66 11.10
N ALA A 60 3.95 -3.93 9.99
CA ALA A 60 5.26 -3.36 9.70
C ALA A 60 5.19 -1.82 9.68
N LEU A 61 4.19 -1.26 8.99
CA LEU A 61 3.99 0.19 8.89
C LEU A 61 3.61 0.85 10.22
N ARG A 62 3.08 0.10 11.19
CA ARG A 62 2.76 0.64 12.52
C ARG A 62 4.02 1.04 13.30
N ALA A 63 5.15 0.40 13.04
CA ALA A 63 6.43 0.72 13.67
C ALA A 63 7.21 1.81 12.92
N VAL A 64 6.73 2.27 11.76
CA VAL A 64 7.39 3.31 10.97
C VAL A 64 7.03 4.69 11.46
N HIS A 65 8.07 5.49 11.69
CA HIS A 65 7.99 6.90 12.07
C HIS A 65 8.71 7.74 11.02
N MET A 66 7.98 8.68 10.42
CA MET A 66 8.55 9.68 9.51
C MET A 66 8.83 10.97 10.29
N HIS A 67 9.77 11.77 9.81
CA HIS A 67 9.98 13.13 10.33
C HIS A 67 9.59 14.12 9.24
N ALA A 68 8.85 15.16 9.61
CA ALA A 68 8.53 16.23 8.67
C ALA A 68 9.77 17.10 8.37
N PRO A 69 9.87 17.73 7.19
CA PRO A 69 8.88 17.70 6.10
C PRO A 69 8.92 16.42 5.27
N VAL A 70 7.76 15.97 4.80
CA VAL A 70 7.60 14.84 3.86
C VAL A 70 6.85 15.33 2.63
N ARG A 71 7.26 14.88 1.44
CA ARG A 71 6.57 15.19 0.17
C ARG A 71 5.74 14.00 -0.30
N MET A 72 4.67 14.30 -1.02
CA MET A 72 3.90 13.28 -1.72
C MET A 72 4.81 12.53 -2.70
N GLY A 73 4.72 11.19 -2.67
CA GLY A 73 5.56 10.31 -3.47
C GLY A 73 6.83 9.84 -2.75
N ASP A 74 7.20 10.44 -1.62
CA ASP A 74 8.35 9.97 -0.85
C ASP A 74 8.16 8.53 -0.41
N VAL A 75 9.24 7.74 -0.53
CA VAL A 75 9.26 6.34 -0.10
C VAL A 75 9.37 6.31 1.41
N VAL A 76 8.33 5.80 2.05
CA VAL A 76 8.21 5.63 3.51
C VAL A 76 8.84 4.31 3.95
N LEU A 77 8.68 3.27 3.15
CA LEU A 77 9.29 1.97 3.38
C LEU A 77 9.50 1.27 2.03
N ALA A 78 10.75 1.01 1.69
CA ALA A 78 11.09 0.29 0.47
C ALA A 78 10.84 -1.21 0.64
N ASP A 79 10.46 -1.87 -0.45
CA ASP A 79 10.31 -3.34 -0.55
C ASP A 79 9.54 -3.97 0.64
N ILE A 80 8.24 -3.65 0.75
CA ILE A 80 7.41 -4.12 1.86
C ILE A 80 7.35 -5.65 1.87
N LEU A 81 7.88 -6.26 2.95
CA LEU A 81 7.88 -7.70 3.16
C LEU A 81 8.53 -8.50 2.00
N GLY A 82 9.51 -7.93 1.30
CA GLY A 82 10.20 -8.62 0.20
C GLY A 82 9.35 -8.81 -1.06
N THR A 83 8.32 -7.98 -1.25
CA THR A 83 7.40 -8.07 -2.40
C THR A 83 7.87 -7.32 -3.64
N GLY A 84 8.95 -6.55 -3.53
CA GLY A 84 9.42 -5.59 -4.53
C GLY A 84 8.56 -4.34 -4.64
N VAL A 85 7.66 -4.09 -3.68
CA VAL A 85 6.70 -2.98 -3.71
C VAL A 85 7.00 -1.98 -2.60
N ASP A 86 7.18 -0.72 -2.95
CA ASP A 86 7.40 0.34 -1.98
C ASP A 86 6.10 0.85 -1.36
N ILE A 87 6.18 1.43 -0.17
CA ILE A 87 5.14 2.24 0.46
C ILE A 87 5.51 3.71 0.30
N VAL A 88 4.57 4.50 -0.24
CA VAL A 88 4.78 5.91 -0.57
C VAL A 88 3.78 6.82 0.13
N ALA A 89 4.23 8.03 0.45
CA ALA A 89 3.39 9.09 0.98
C ALA A 89 2.37 9.57 -0.07
N THR A 90 1.11 9.77 0.33
CA THR A 90 0.06 10.26 -0.59
C THR A 90 -0.35 11.70 -0.35
N ARG A 91 0.40 12.43 0.49
CA ARG A 91 0.16 13.84 0.80
C ARG A 91 1.47 14.48 1.26
N ASP A 92 1.62 15.76 1.01
CA ASP A 92 2.67 16.55 1.64
C ASP A 92 2.41 16.69 3.16
N MET A 93 3.49 16.78 3.92
CA MET A 93 3.49 17.08 5.34
C MET A 93 4.54 18.15 5.60
N ALA A 94 4.10 19.37 5.89
CA ALA A 94 5.00 20.42 6.35
C ALA A 94 5.44 20.16 7.79
N ALA A 95 6.60 20.70 8.17
CA ALA A 95 7.00 20.74 9.57
C ALA A 95 6.03 21.64 10.37
N ALA A 96 5.70 21.22 11.58
CA ALA A 96 5.06 22.08 12.57
C ALA A 96 6.12 23.08 13.04
N ASN A 97 5.83 24.37 12.83
CA ASN A 97 6.69 25.48 13.25
C ASN A 97 6.81 25.56 14.78
#